data_AF-A0A353BK86-F1
#
_entry.id   AF-A0A353BK86-F1
#
_cell.length_a   1.000
_cell.length_b   1.000
_cell.length_c   1.000
_cell.angle_alpha   90.00
_cell.angle_beta   90.00
_cell.angle_gamma   90.00
#
_symmetry.space_group_name_H-M   'P 1'
#
loop_
_entity.id
_entity.type
_entity.pdbx_description
1 polymer ?
#
loop_
_entity_poly.entity_id
_entity_poly.type
_entity_poly.pdbx_seq_one_letter_code
_entity_poly.pdbx_strand_id
1 'polypeptide(L)'
;MDITWKQQHFNNSCACACLAMLLSRYGIDKQDDDVSTESKMPYRVRFEPGDGGFFVAGIMDQSPEVFNSMLQKHRLMMARPALKDRLEFLKAADGLLSQELPFITTVPTHILPTPGYDQVRQRGETGRNHAVVIYATDGRDFSLLDPSGGLDRTKTQVFGMIRAQVDLRVGRETLCNELEARKRPFLADSLTKWDGKQAMAILDLLNQTRAALDALVQTAERFGAEMQKSPPDRHEDMLYDYLGRCFKPIALDWRTAIEAQKGRAKAQFDLIEQLYGLQDLIVKQQKELDGKPGIGPEFCAELSKSALRIQQAAQAHLSTAYSIR
;
A
#
# COMPACT_ATOMS: atom_id res chain seq x y z
N MET A 1 -2.92 28.15 1.10
CA MET A 1 -2.08 26.98 1.39
C MET A 1 -1.78 26.30 0.07
N ASP A 2 -0.50 26.23 -0.30
CA ASP A 2 -0.09 25.85 -1.66
C ASP A 2 0.18 24.35 -1.73
N ILE A 3 -0.88 23.54 -1.71
CA ILE A 3 -0.79 22.09 -1.97
C ILE A 3 -1.47 21.83 -3.31
N THR A 4 -0.80 21.10 -4.18
CA THR A 4 -1.39 20.62 -5.44
C THR A 4 -1.93 19.21 -5.24
N TRP A 5 -3.22 19.02 -5.55
CA TRP A 5 -3.82 17.69 -5.54
C TRP A 5 -3.12 16.75 -6.55
N LYS A 6 -2.91 15.49 -6.13
CA LYS A 6 -2.29 14.43 -6.95
C LYS A 6 -3.18 13.21 -6.96
N GLN A 7 -3.39 12.67 -8.15
CA GLN A 7 -4.19 11.47 -8.34
C GLN A 7 -3.42 10.22 -7.89
N GLN A 8 -4.13 9.29 -7.27
CA GLN A 8 -3.65 7.92 -7.08
C GLN A 8 -3.79 7.16 -8.41
N HIS A 9 -2.68 6.77 -9.04
CA HIS A 9 -2.69 6.04 -10.32
C HIS A 9 -2.78 4.52 -10.12
N PHE A 10 -2.24 3.99 -9.01
CA PHE A 10 -2.16 2.55 -8.78
C PHE A 10 -3.12 2.07 -7.68
N ASN A 11 -3.43 0.79 -7.63
CA ASN A 11 -4.12 0.22 -6.46
C ASN A 11 -3.25 0.40 -5.20
N ASN A 12 -3.86 0.68 -4.05
CA ASN A 12 -3.16 0.86 -2.77
C ASN A 12 -2.09 1.98 -2.68
N SER A 13 -1.78 2.74 -3.74
CA SER A 13 -0.80 3.85 -3.71
C SER A 13 -1.30 5.15 -3.05
N CYS A 14 -2.42 5.11 -2.30
CA CYS A 14 -3.03 6.29 -1.69
C CYS A 14 -2.06 7.12 -0.84
N ALA A 15 -1.23 6.50 0.02
CA ALA A 15 -0.27 7.27 0.81
C ALA A 15 0.90 7.81 -0.04
N CYS A 16 1.28 7.14 -1.13
CA CYS A 16 2.28 7.67 -2.07
C CYS A 16 1.77 8.94 -2.75
N ALA A 17 0.51 8.95 -3.19
CA ALA A 17 -0.13 10.13 -3.76
C ALA A 17 -0.28 11.26 -2.72
N CYS A 18 -0.65 10.93 -1.48
CA CYS A 18 -0.65 11.89 -0.38
C CYS A 18 0.73 12.48 -0.10
N LEU A 19 1.79 11.67 -0.13
CA LEU A 19 3.15 12.17 0.02
C LEU A 19 3.54 13.10 -1.14
N ALA A 20 3.18 12.76 -2.37
CA ALA A 20 3.37 13.62 -3.53
C ALA A 20 2.65 14.98 -3.37
N MET A 21 1.44 14.99 -2.78
CA MET A 21 0.75 16.22 -2.41
C MET A 21 1.51 17.01 -1.35
N LEU A 22 1.97 16.38 -0.26
CA LEU A 22 2.76 17.08 0.76
C LEU A 22 4.06 17.69 0.18
N LEU A 23 4.74 16.98 -0.71
CA LEU A 23 5.96 17.44 -1.40
C LEU A 23 5.72 18.68 -2.26
N SER A 24 4.54 18.80 -2.88
CA SER A 24 4.20 19.96 -3.72
C SER A 24 4.26 21.29 -2.96
N ARG A 25 3.99 21.29 -1.65
CA ARG A 25 4.14 22.47 -0.77
C ARG A 25 5.57 23.01 -0.74
N TYR A 26 6.55 22.15 -0.98
CA TYR A 26 7.98 22.49 -1.00
C TYR A 26 8.50 22.73 -2.42
N GLY A 27 7.61 22.91 -3.41
CA GLY A 27 7.98 23.07 -4.82
C GLY A 27 8.54 21.79 -5.46
N ILE A 28 8.32 20.63 -4.84
CA ILE A 28 8.79 19.34 -5.33
C ILE A 28 7.63 18.66 -6.06
N ASP A 29 7.66 18.73 -7.38
CA ASP A 29 6.63 18.13 -8.22
C ASP A 29 6.92 16.64 -8.47
N LYS A 30 6.07 15.78 -7.90
CA LYS A 30 6.14 14.32 -7.98
C LYS A 30 4.76 13.73 -8.19
N GLN A 31 4.74 12.51 -8.69
CA GLN A 31 3.56 11.64 -8.73
C GLN A 31 3.80 10.39 -7.87
N ASP A 32 2.78 9.56 -7.68
CA ASP A 32 2.87 8.37 -6.84
C ASP A 32 3.82 7.27 -7.40
N ASP A 33 4.02 7.22 -8.73
CA ASP A 33 5.04 6.37 -9.39
C ASP A 33 6.47 6.81 -9.05
N ASP A 34 6.73 8.12 -9.06
CA ASP A 34 8.02 8.68 -8.66
C ASP A 34 8.29 8.38 -7.18
N VAL A 35 7.29 8.56 -6.31
CA VAL A 35 7.41 8.23 -4.88
C VAL A 35 7.72 6.74 -4.68
N SER A 36 7.00 5.86 -5.38
CA SER A 36 7.23 4.41 -5.31
C SER A 36 8.66 4.04 -5.73
N THR A 37 9.11 4.57 -6.87
CA THR A 37 10.43 4.29 -7.45
C THR A 37 11.56 4.83 -6.57
N GLU A 38 11.45 6.08 -6.13
CA GLU A 38 12.51 6.74 -5.38
C GLU A 38 12.62 6.21 -3.94
N SER A 39 11.50 5.78 -3.34
CA SER A 39 11.47 5.14 -2.02
C SER A 39 11.93 3.67 -2.04
N LYS A 40 12.36 3.16 -3.20
CA LYS A 40 12.86 1.78 -3.37
C LYS A 40 11.83 0.69 -3.04
N MET A 41 10.54 1.01 -3.08
CA MET A 41 9.44 0.04 -2.92
C MET A 41 9.53 -1.17 -3.88
N PRO A 42 10.01 -1.04 -5.14
CA PRO A 42 10.16 -2.18 -6.06
C PRO A 42 11.13 -3.26 -5.58
N TYR A 43 11.97 -2.96 -4.60
CA TYR A 43 12.92 -3.91 -4.03
C TYR A 43 12.45 -4.47 -2.69
N ARG A 44 11.21 -4.18 -2.29
CA ARG A 44 10.74 -4.40 -0.92
C ARG A 44 9.64 -5.45 -0.85
N VAL A 45 9.94 -6.53 -0.15
CA VAL A 45 8.98 -7.52 0.35
C VAL A 45 9.32 -7.78 1.82
N ARG A 46 8.30 -7.87 2.66
CA ARG A 46 8.46 -8.20 4.07
C ARG A 46 7.44 -9.26 4.45
N PHE A 47 7.88 -10.20 5.26
CA PHE A 47 7.04 -11.22 5.85
C PHE A 47 6.91 -10.94 7.34
N GLU A 48 5.68 -10.85 7.82
CA GLU A 48 5.35 -10.72 9.24
C GLU A 48 5.02 -12.12 9.79
N PRO A 49 5.90 -12.70 10.64
CA PRO A 49 5.61 -13.97 11.28
C PRO A 49 4.52 -13.77 12.36
N GLY A 50 3.46 -14.57 12.29
CA GLY A 50 2.30 -14.53 13.18
C GLY A 50 1.29 -15.63 12.81
N ASP A 51 0.08 -15.62 13.39
CA ASP A 51 -0.96 -16.62 13.11
C ASP A 51 -1.35 -16.61 11.62
N GLY A 52 -0.77 -17.56 10.88
CA GLY A 52 -0.90 -17.75 9.43
C GLY A 52 -0.05 -16.84 8.53
N GLY A 53 0.78 -15.96 9.10
CA GLY A 53 1.74 -15.12 8.36
C GLY A 53 1.14 -14.08 7.39
N PHE A 54 1.82 -12.97 7.15
CA PHE A 54 1.34 -11.96 6.20
C PHE A 54 2.48 -11.31 5.41
N PHE A 55 2.26 -11.08 4.11
CA PHE A 55 3.20 -10.39 3.25
C PHE A 55 2.80 -8.92 3.07
N VAL A 56 3.80 -8.04 3.15
CA VAL A 56 3.70 -6.63 2.74
C VAL A 56 4.73 -6.40 1.65
N ALA A 57 4.33 -5.89 0.49
CA ALA A 57 5.26 -5.71 -0.61
C ALA A 57 4.94 -4.49 -1.47
N GLY A 58 5.98 -3.94 -2.11
CA GLY A 58 5.86 -2.84 -3.05
C GLY A 58 5.12 -1.64 -2.47
N ILE A 59 4.10 -1.21 -3.21
CA ILE A 59 3.28 -0.02 -2.90
C ILE A 59 2.48 -0.13 -1.60
N MET A 60 2.36 -1.32 -0.99
CA MET A 60 1.71 -1.45 0.33
C MET A 60 2.62 -1.09 1.51
N ASP A 61 3.95 -1.10 1.33
CA ASP A 61 4.87 -0.80 2.44
C ASP A 61 5.11 0.71 2.56
N GLN A 62 4.11 1.40 3.11
CA GLN A 62 4.04 2.87 3.18
C GLN A 62 4.46 3.40 4.55
N SER A 63 5.60 2.91 5.07
CA SER A 63 6.15 3.33 6.35
C SER A 63 7.02 4.60 6.22
N PRO A 64 7.18 5.41 7.29
CA PRO A 64 8.07 6.56 7.28
C PRO A 64 9.50 6.17 6.92
N GLU A 65 9.99 5.01 7.38
CA GLU A 65 11.33 4.50 7.08
C GLU A 65 11.53 4.26 5.58
N VAL A 66 10.47 3.85 4.88
CA VAL A 66 10.47 3.67 3.41
C VAL A 66 10.52 5.03 2.73
N PHE A 67 9.58 5.92 3.06
CA PHE A 67 9.51 7.25 2.45
C PHE A 67 10.77 8.09 2.71
N ASN A 68 11.35 7.98 3.90
CA ASN A 68 12.54 8.74 4.28
C ASN A 68 13.76 8.41 3.41
N SER A 69 13.81 7.22 2.80
CA SER A 69 14.88 6.87 1.85
C SER A 69 14.94 7.80 0.63
N MET A 70 13.80 8.35 0.19
CA MET A 70 13.75 9.39 -0.85
C MET A 70 13.81 10.81 -0.27
N LEU A 71 13.12 11.06 0.85
CA LEU A 71 12.93 12.42 1.38
C LEU A 71 14.25 13.08 1.83
N GLN A 72 15.24 12.29 2.25
CA GLN A 72 16.56 12.79 2.61
C GLN A 72 17.22 13.65 1.51
N LYS A 73 16.98 13.33 0.22
CA LYS A 73 17.52 14.09 -0.93
C LYS A 73 16.96 15.51 -1.00
N HIS A 74 15.78 15.70 -0.42
CA HIS A 74 15.07 16.96 -0.35
C HIS A 74 15.27 17.67 1.00
N ARG A 75 16.13 17.15 1.89
CA ARG A 75 16.32 17.62 3.28
C ARG A 75 15.01 17.60 4.09
N LEU A 76 14.14 16.64 3.79
CA LEU A 76 12.87 16.41 4.48
C LEU A 76 12.83 15.01 5.09
N MET A 77 11.94 14.80 6.05
CA MET A 77 11.54 13.48 6.56
C MET A 77 10.03 13.44 6.78
N MET A 78 9.46 12.24 6.74
CA MET A 78 8.15 11.93 7.25
C MET A 78 8.24 11.71 8.76
N ALA A 79 7.60 12.58 9.54
CA ALA A 79 7.44 12.43 10.97
C ALA A 79 6.10 11.75 11.27
N ARG A 80 6.16 10.62 12.00
CA ARG A 80 4.99 9.90 12.51
C ARG A 80 4.97 9.99 14.04
N PRO A 81 4.21 10.90 14.65
CA PRO A 81 4.07 10.93 16.10
C PRO A 81 3.40 9.64 16.58
N ALA A 82 3.84 9.12 17.73
CA ALA A 82 3.17 8.00 18.38
C ALA A 82 1.92 8.51 19.10
N LEU A 83 0.74 8.31 18.50
CA LEU A 83 -0.54 8.79 19.00
C LEU A 83 -1.37 7.61 19.53
N LYS A 84 -1.68 7.63 20.81
CA LYS A 84 -2.34 6.51 21.51
C LYS A 84 -3.85 6.61 21.51
N ASP A 85 -4.37 7.82 21.50
CA ASP A 85 -5.79 8.08 21.68
C ASP A 85 -6.27 9.30 20.87
N ARG A 86 -7.59 9.51 20.95
CA ARG A 86 -8.29 10.62 20.31
C ARG A 86 -7.75 12.00 20.73
N LEU A 87 -7.42 12.19 22.01
CA LEU A 87 -6.99 13.49 22.52
C LEU A 87 -5.60 13.84 21.99
N GLU A 88 -4.67 12.88 22.02
CA GLU A 88 -3.34 13.02 21.44
C GLU A 88 -3.43 13.31 19.93
N PHE A 89 -4.30 12.60 19.20
CA PHE A 89 -4.52 12.85 17.77
C PHE A 89 -5.04 14.26 17.49
N LEU A 90 -6.08 14.72 18.20
CA LEU A 90 -6.63 16.06 17.99
C LEU A 90 -5.61 17.16 18.33
N LYS A 91 -4.86 16.98 19.43
CA LYS A 91 -3.78 17.91 19.80
C LYS A 91 -2.69 17.97 18.73
N ALA A 92 -2.30 16.83 18.17
CA ALA A 92 -1.32 16.77 17.09
C ALA A 92 -1.85 17.43 15.82
N ALA A 93 -3.10 17.14 15.43
CA ALA A 93 -3.74 17.74 14.26
C ALA A 93 -3.83 19.27 14.38
N ASP A 94 -4.31 19.79 15.52
CA ASP A 94 -4.40 21.24 15.76
C ASP A 94 -3.02 21.90 15.80
N GLY A 95 -2.04 21.24 16.42
CA GLY A 95 -0.65 21.70 16.46
C GLY A 95 0.02 21.77 15.10
N LEU A 96 -0.25 20.79 14.21
CA LEU A 96 0.25 20.78 12.83
C LEU A 96 -0.45 21.86 11.99
N LEU A 97 -1.78 21.91 12.02
CA LEU A 97 -2.54 22.85 11.20
C LEU A 97 -2.34 24.32 11.61
N SER A 98 -2.12 24.61 12.89
CA SER A 98 -1.76 25.97 13.36
C SER A 98 -0.38 26.43 12.88
N GLN A 99 0.51 25.50 12.52
CA GLN A 99 1.79 25.77 11.87
C GLN A 99 1.70 25.70 10.34
N GLU A 100 0.46 25.62 9.82
CA GLU A 100 0.17 25.38 8.41
C GLU A 100 0.82 24.10 7.86
N LEU A 101 1.05 23.08 8.69
CA LEU A 101 1.61 21.80 8.28
C LEU A 101 0.47 20.83 7.94
N PRO A 102 0.28 20.50 6.64
CA PRO A 102 -0.66 19.47 6.23
C PRO A 102 -0.13 18.10 6.64
N PHE A 103 -1.01 17.14 6.85
CA PHE A 103 -0.63 15.80 7.29
C PHE A 103 -1.47 14.70 6.65
N ILE A 104 -0.88 13.53 6.50
CA ILE A 104 -1.52 12.32 6.04
C ILE A 104 -2.18 11.62 7.23
N THR A 105 -3.42 11.20 7.05
CA THR A 105 -4.09 10.29 7.99
C THR A 105 -4.83 9.20 7.23
N THR A 106 -5.41 8.25 7.96
CA THR A 106 -6.24 7.18 7.38
C THR A 106 -7.70 7.38 7.71
N VAL A 107 -8.54 7.39 6.68
CA VAL A 107 -9.99 7.53 6.80
C VAL A 107 -10.67 6.26 6.29
N PRO A 108 -11.75 5.78 6.92
CA PRO A 108 -12.58 4.76 6.32
C PRO A 108 -13.24 5.36 5.07
N THR A 109 -13.27 4.64 3.96
CA THR A 109 -13.85 5.16 2.72
C THR A 109 -15.35 5.45 2.83
N HIS A 110 -16.06 4.79 3.76
CA HIS A 110 -17.49 4.98 3.93
C HIS A 110 -17.88 6.35 4.55
N ILE A 111 -16.98 7.05 5.25
CA ILE A 111 -17.27 8.40 5.77
C ILE A 111 -16.88 9.52 4.80
N LEU A 112 -16.20 9.20 3.69
CA LEU A 112 -15.81 10.19 2.69
C LEU A 112 -17.03 10.59 1.85
N PRO A 113 -17.46 11.86 1.84
CA PRO A 113 -18.70 12.28 1.19
C PRO A 113 -18.52 12.52 -0.32
N THR A 114 -17.95 11.56 -1.04
CA THR A 114 -17.79 11.61 -2.51
C THR A 114 -18.65 10.54 -3.19
N PRO A 115 -19.24 10.83 -4.37
CA PRO A 115 -19.99 9.84 -5.16
C PRO A 115 -19.18 8.58 -5.48
N GLY A 116 -17.85 8.72 -5.58
CA GLY A 116 -16.93 7.61 -5.84
C GLY A 116 -16.99 6.46 -4.83
N TYR A 117 -17.55 6.69 -3.63
CA TYR A 117 -17.72 5.66 -2.59
C TYR A 117 -19.19 5.39 -2.22
N ASP A 118 -20.16 5.82 -3.03
CA ASP A 118 -21.59 5.56 -2.78
C ASP A 118 -21.88 4.07 -2.57
N GLN A 119 -21.29 3.20 -3.39
CA GLN A 119 -21.49 1.76 -3.27
C GLN A 119 -20.97 1.20 -1.94
N VAL A 120 -19.83 1.71 -1.46
CA VAL A 120 -19.24 1.30 -0.17
C VAL A 120 -20.18 1.69 0.97
N ARG A 121 -20.73 2.91 0.93
CA ARG A 121 -21.71 3.40 1.91
C ARG A 121 -23.00 2.59 1.89
N GLN A 122 -23.55 2.33 0.71
CA GLN A 122 -24.81 1.60 0.54
C GLN A 122 -24.69 0.14 1.03
N ARG A 123 -23.51 -0.48 0.90
CA ARG A 123 -23.26 -1.84 1.37
C ARG A 123 -22.91 -1.93 2.87
N GLY A 124 -22.71 -0.80 3.55
CA GLY A 124 -22.27 -0.79 4.94
C GLY A 124 -20.86 -1.36 5.14
N GLU A 125 -19.99 -1.31 4.12
CA GLU A 125 -18.61 -1.79 4.22
C GLU A 125 -17.77 -0.83 5.09
N THR A 126 -17.54 -1.19 6.36
CA THR A 126 -16.82 -0.34 7.33
C THR A 126 -15.30 -0.54 7.35
N GLY A 127 -14.78 -1.59 6.71
CA GLY A 127 -13.38 -2.02 6.87
C GLY A 127 -12.34 -1.40 5.92
N ARG A 128 -12.75 -0.73 4.83
CA ARG A 128 -11.80 -0.20 3.84
C ARG A 128 -11.24 1.14 4.30
N ASN A 129 -9.92 1.17 4.52
CA ASN A 129 -9.19 2.38 4.88
C ASN A 129 -8.52 3.00 3.66
N HIS A 130 -8.36 4.31 3.71
CA HIS A 130 -7.77 5.10 2.65
C HIS A 130 -6.91 6.23 3.22
N ALA A 131 -5.76 6.52 2.62
CA ALA A 131 -4.93 7.64 3.04
C ALA A 131 -5.40 8.93 2.37
N VAL A 132 -5.47 10.02 3.13
CA VAL A 132 -5.86 11.37 2.66
C VAL A 132 -4.95 12.43 3.28
N VAL A 133 -4.90 13.61 2.69
CA VAL A 133 -4.19 14.77 3.27
C VAL A 133 -5.19 15.69 3.96
N ILE A 134 -5.07 15.87 5.27
CA ILE A 134 -5.78 16.95 5.99
C ILE A 134 -4.95 18.22 5.88
N TYR A 135 -5.57 19.30 5.43
CA TYR A 135 -4.89 20.55 5.14
C TYR A 135 -5.48 21.76 5.88
N ALA A 136 -6.70 21.68 6.40
CA ALA A 136 -7.32 22.74 7.20
C ALA A 136 -8.38 22.20 8.18
N THR A 137 -8.75 23.01 9.15
CA THR A 137 -9.89 22.77 10.05
C THR A 137 -10.57 24.08 10.42
N ASP A 138 -11.88 24.05 10.62
CA ASP A 138 -12.65 25.17 11.19
C ASP A 138 -13.07 24.92 12.65
N GLY A 139 -12.47 23.90 13.29
CA GLY A 139 -12.81 23.47 14.65
C GLY A 139 -13.96 22.47 14.72
N ARG A 140 -14.80 22.37 13.69
CA ARG A 140 -15.86 21.35 13.60
C ARG A 140 -15.51 20.25 12.61
N ASP A 141 -15.00 20.62 11.44
CA ASP A 141 -14.64 19.71 10.36
C ASP A 141 -13.15 19.78 10.03
N PHE A 142 -12.65 18.70 9.46
CA PHE A 142 -11.40 18.68 8.71
C PHE A 142 -11.69 18.87 7.23
N SER A 143 -10.94 19.75 6.58
CA SER A 143 -10.85 19.82 5.12
C SER A 143 -9.71 18.92 4.66
N LEU A 144 -9.98 18.06 3.68
CA LEU A 144 -9.06 17.04 3.22
C LEU A 144 -9.02 16.92 1.70
N LEU A 145 -7.88 16.45 1.20
CA LEU A 145 -7.68 16.05 -0.19
C LEU A 145 -7.61 14.52 -0.27
N ASP A 146 -8.54 13.93 -1.02
CA ASP A 146 -8.59 12.50 -1.34
C ASP A 146 -7.86 12.24 -2.67
N PRO A 147 -6.75 11.48 -2.70
CA PRO A 147 -6.02 11.20 -3.95
C PRO A 147 -6.80 10.33 -4.94
N SER A 148 -7.80 9.57 -4.49
CA SER A 148 -8.59 8.65 -5.30
C SER A 148 -9.89 9.31 -5.76
N GLY A 149 -10.71 9.82 -4.84
CA GLY A 149 -12.05 10.37 -5.12
C GLY A 149 -13.02 9.40 -5.79
N GLY A 150 -12.65 8.11 -5.88
CA GLY A 150 -13.29 7.09 -6.72
C GLY A 150 -13.23 7.38 -8.23
N LEU A 151 -12.22 8.15 -8.66
CA LEU A 151 -12.02 8.52 -10.05
C LEU A 151 -11.39 7.38 -10.86
N ASP A 152 -11.62 7.41 -12.17
CA ASP A 152 -10.94 6.54 -13.12
C ASP A 152 -9.44 6.88 -13.17
N ARG A 153 -8.63 5.95 -12.66
CA ARG A 153 -7.16 6.08 -12.54
C ARG A 153 -6.42 6.04 -13.87
N THR A 154 -7.09 5.61 -14.94
CA THR A 154 -6.50 5.56 -16.28
C THR A 154 -6.55 6.91 -17.00
N LYS A 155 -7.31 7.87 -16.46
CA LYS A 155 -7.50 9.19 -17.04
C LYS A 155 -6.80 10.23 -16.20
N THR A 156 -6.05 11.11 -16.86
CA THR A 156 -5.51 12.32 -16.24
C THR A 156 -6.65 13.27 -15.90
N GLN A 157 -6.79 13.60 -14.62
CA GLN A 157 -7.84 14.47 -14.11
C GLN A 157 -7.32 15.90 -13.90
N VAL A 158 -8.15 16.89 -14.21
CA VAL A 158 -7.86 18.31 -13.94
C VAL A 158 -8.56 18.71 -12.65
N PHE A 159 -7.81 19.18 -11.66
CA PHE A 159 -8.33 19.49 -10.32
C PHE A 159 -9.59 20.36 -10.33
N GLY A 160 -9.64 21.41 -11.15
CA GLY A 160 -10.82 22.29 -11.24
C GLY A 160 -12.13 21.59 -11.62
N MET A 161 -12.06 20.51 -12.40
CA MET A 161 -13.24 19.74 -12.85
C MET A 161 -13.71 18.72 -11.82
N ILE A 162 -12.77 18.18 -11.04
CA ILE A 162 -12.99 17.07 -10.10
C ILE A 162 -12.96 17.53 -8.64
N ARG A 163 -12.82 18.83 -8.38
CA ARG A 163 -12.66 19.40 -7.04
C ARG A 163 -13.71 18.90 -6.05
N ALA A 164 -14.98 18.89 -6.44
CA ALA A 164 -16.07 18.44 -5.57
C ALA A 164 -16.00 16.95 -5.16
N GLN A 165 -15.19 16.14 -5.85
CA GLN A 165 -15.02 14.71 -5.58
C GLN A 165 -13.79 14.42 -4.70
N VAL A 166 -12.86 15.36 -4.60
CA VAL A 166 -11.55 15.14 -3.96
C VAL A 166 -11.20 16.14 -2.86
N ASP A 167 -11.76 17.35 -2.91
CA ASP A 167 -11.62 18.40 -1.88
C ASP A 167 -12.86 18.31 -0.98
N LEU A 168 -12.72 17.53 0.09
CA LEU A 168 -13.83 17.06 0.92
C LEU A 168 -13.75 17.64 2.33
N ARG A 169 -14.89 17.59 3.04
CA ARG A 169 -14.96 17.92 4.46
C ARG A 169 -15.51 16.74 5.24
N VAL A 170 -14.90 16.43 6.37
CA VAL A 170 -15.33 15.35 7.27
C VAL A 170 -15.41 15.90 8.70
N GLY A 171 -16.49 15.58 9.41
CA GLY A 171 -16.66 15.97 10.80
C GLY A 171 -15.56 15.42 11.69
N ARG A 172 -14.93 16.27 12.50
CA ARG A 172 -13.82 15.88 13.39
C ARG A 172 -14.23 14.75 14.33
N GLU A 173 -15.42 14.87 14.92
CA GLU A 173 -15.97 13.86 15.82
C GLU A 173 -16.21 12.53 15.11
N THR A 174 -16.83 12.55 13.93
CA THR A 174 -17.07 11.35 13.11
C THR A 174 -15.77 10.64 12.77
N LEU A 175 -14.76 11.36 12.29
CA LEU A 175 -13.46 10.77 11.96
C LEU A 175 -12.80 10.14 13.20
N CYS A 176 -12.81 10.83 14.33
CA CYS A 176 -12.19 10.30 15.55
C CYS A 176 -12.90 9.04 16.07
N ASN A 177 -14.24 9.03 16.08
CA ASN A 177 -15.01 7.86 16.50
C ASN A 177 -14.68 6.64 15.61
N GLU A 178 -14.58 6.85 14.30
CA GLU A 178 -14.20 5.80 13.36
C GLU A 178 -12.75 5.33 13.49
N LEU A 179 -11.82 6.23 13.80
CA LEU A 179 -10.42 5.89 14.05
C LEU A 179 -10.29 5.03 15.32
N GLU A 180 -11.01 5.41 16.38
CA GLU A 180 -11.04 4.69 17.65
C GLU A 180 -11.64 3.28 17.50
N ALA A 181 -12.74 3.15 16.77
CA ALA A 181 -13.42 1.86 16.53
C ALA A 181 -12.52 0.81 15.85
N ARG A 182 -11.53 1.24 15.07
CA ARG A 182 -10.60 0.35 14.34
C ARG A 182 -9.57 -0.33 15.24
N LYS A 183 -9.38 0.12 16.48
CA LYS A 183 -8.35 -0.38 17.42
C LYS A 183 -6.94 -0.42 16.81
N ARG A 184 -6.64 0.57 15.97
CA ARG A 184 -5.31 0.78 15.34
C ARG A 184 -4.74 2.10 15.82
N PRO A 185 -3.41 2.29 15.75
CA PRO A 185 -2.80 3.57 16.09
C PRO A 185 -3.38 4.72 15.27
N PHE A 186 -3.56 5.87 15.92
CA PHE A 186 -3.90 7.11 15.22
C PHE A 186 -2.68 7.58 14.42
N LEU A 187 -2.92 8.07 13.19
CA LEU A 187 -1.85 8.51 12.28
C LEU A 187 -2.04 9.97 11.92
N ALA A 188 -0.98 10.76 12.05
CA ALA A 188 -0.91 12.15 11.62
C ALA A 188 0.49 12.44 11.05
N ASP A 189 0.77 11.83 9.90
CA ASP A 189 2.12 11.85 9.31
C ASP A 189 2.35 13.17 8.58
N SER A 190 3.42 13.89 8.89
CA SER A 190 3.71 15.20 8.28
C SER A 190 5.16 15.30 7.80
N LEU A 191 5.43 16.21 6.88
CA LEU A 191 6.80 16.49 6.45
C LEU A 191 7.46 17.51 7.38
N THR A 192 8.65 17.16 7.86
CA THR A 192 9.50 18.02 8.69
C THR A 192 10.92 18.09 8.11
N LYS A 193 11.76 18.98 8.66
CA LYS A 193 13.18 19.05 8.27
C LYS A 193 13.89 17.76 8.66
N TRP A 194 14.76 17.28 7.78
CA TRP A 194 15.62 16.12 8.05
C TRP A 194 16.44 16.30 9.32
N ASP A 195 16.33 15.37 10.26
CA ASP A 195 17.02 15.39 11.55
C ASP A 195 18.34 14.56 11.56
N GLY A 196 18.71 13.99 10.40
CA GLY A 196 19.86 13.10 10.28
C GLY A 196 19.57 11.63 10.59
N LYS A 197 18.33 11.26 10.93
CA LYS A 197 17.94 9.93 11.42
C LYS A 197 16.78 9.36 10.60
N GLN A 198 16.54 8.05 10.72
CA GLN A 198 15.34 7.36 10.20
C GLN A 198 15.27 7.12 8.69
N ALA A 199 16.38 6.78 8.02
CA ALA A 199 16.32 6.12 6.72
C ALA A 199 16.63 4.62 6.89
N MET A 200 15.86 3.76 6.23
CA MET A 200 16.25 2.35 6.16
C MET A 200 17.47 2.20 5.25
N ALA A 201 18.52 1.53 5.74
CA ALA A 201 19.65 1.19 4.89
C ALA A 201 19.17 0.26 3.78
N ILE A 202 19.58 0.54 2.54
CA ILE A 202 19.16 -0.28 1.40
C ILE A 202 19.57 -1.75 1.57
N LEU A 203 20.68 -2.01 2.25
CA LEU A 203 21.12 -3.36 2.61
C LEU A 203 20.09 -4.10 3.47
N ASP A 204 19.53 -3.44 4.49
CA ASP A 204 18.57 -4.05 5.40
C ASP A 204 17.27 -4.37 4.65
N LEU A 205 16.83 -3.46 3.78
CA LEU A 205 15.66 -3.67 2.91
C LEU A 205 15.85 -4.89 2.00
N LEU A 206 17.01 -5.01 1.35
CA LEU A 206 17.30 -6.13 0.46
C LEU A 206 17.41 -7.46 1.24
N ASN A 207 17.99 -7.45 2.44
CA ASN A 207 18.07 -8.62 3.31
C ASN A 207 16.69 -9.07 3.80
N GLN A 208 15.83 -8.13 4.24
CA GLN A 208 14.44 -8.43 4.62
C GLN A 208 13.66 -9.03 3.44
N THR A 209 13.87 -8.51 2.24
CA THR A 209 13.23 -9.00 1.03
C THR A 209 13.67 -10.41 0.68
N ARG A 210 14.96 -10.72 0.80
CA ARG A 210 15.46 -12.09 0.61
C ARG A 210 14.81 -13.07 1.60
N ALA A 211 14.78 -12.73 2.88
CA ALA A 211 14.14 -13.57 3.89
C ALA A 211 12.64 -13.76 3.62
N ALA A 212 11.95 -12.73 3.15
CA ALA A 212 10.55 -12.83 2.77
C ALA A 212 10.34 -13.74 1.55
N LEU A 213 11.24 -13.73 0.56
CA LEU A 213 11.15 -14.62 -0.60
C LEU A 213 11.38 -16.09 -0.22
N ASP A 214 12.23 -16.37 0.76
CA ASP A 214 12.36 -17.72 1.32
C ASP A 214 11.06 -18.14 2.03
N ALA A 215 10.43 -17.23 2.77
CA ALA A 215 9.13 -17.47 3.38
C ALA A 215 8.02 -17.70 2.34
N LEU A 216 8.04 -17.03 1.19
CA LEU A 216 7.07 -17.21 0.10
C LEU A 216 7.02 -18.66 -0.39
N VAL A 217 8.19 -19.26 -0.60
CA VAL A 217 8.30 -20.68 -1.02
C VAL A 217 7.69 -21.58 0.04
N GLN A 218 8.06 -21.38 1.31
CA GLN A 218 7.53 -22.18 2.42
C GLN A 218 6.01 -22.01 2.58
N THR A 219 5.48 -20.80 2.40
CA THR A 219 4.03 -20.54 2.50
C THR A 219 3.27 -21.25 1.36
N ALA A 220 3.80 -21.28 0.15
CA ALA A 220 3.19 -22.01 -0.96
C ALA A 220 3.18 -23.54 -0.72
N GLU A 221 4.28 -24.09 -0.21
CA GLU A 221 4.37 -25.52 0.15
C GLU A 221 3.42 -25.90 1.30
N ARG A 222 3.35 -25.08 2.35
CA ARG A 222 2.43 -25.29 3.48
C ARG A 222 0.99 -25.23 3.03
N PHE A 223 0.62 -24.26 2.18
CA PHE A 223 -0.70 -24.18 1.59
C PHE A 223 -1.07 -25.51 0.92
N GLY A 224 -0.21 -26.02 0.03
CA GLY A 224 -0.46 -27.31 -0.62
C GLY A 224 -0.62 -28.48 0.35
N ALA A 225 0.20 -28.54 1.40
CA ALA A 225 0.12 -29.58 2.43
C ALA A 225 -1.14 -29.50 3.31
N GLU A 226 -1.63 -28.29 3.59
CA GLU A 226 -2.87 -28.06 4.34
C GLU A 226 -4.09 -28.41 3.50
N MET A 227 -4.07 -28.05 2.21
CA MET A 227 -5.14 -28.37 1.27
C MET A 227 -5.34 -29.88 1.11
N GLN A 228 -4.29 -30.70 1.19
CA GLN A 228 -4.42 -32.16 1.16
C GLN A 228 -5.05 -32.77 2.43
N LYS A 229 -5.02 -32.03 3.55
CA LYS A 229 -5.53 -32.50 4.86
C LYS A 229 -6.92 -31.93 5.16
N SER A 230 -7.31 -30.87 4.48
CA SER A 230 -8.60 -30.21 4.65
C SER A 230 -9.69 -30.87 3.81
N PRO A 231 -10.95 -30.83 4.26
CA PRO A 231 -12.07 -31.28 3.46
C PRO A 231 -12.35 -30.27 2.32
N PRO A 232 -12.86 -30.73 1.15
CA PRO A 232 -13.04 -29.88 -0.03
C PRO A 232 -13.95 -28.65 0.14
N ASP A 233 -14.88 -28.69 1.09
CA ASP A 233 -15.78 -27.59 1.43
C ASP A 233 -15.06 -26.40 2.09
N ARG A 234 -13.85 -26.60 2.62
CA ARG A 234 -13.01 -25.54 3.21
C ARG A 234 -11.98 -24.96 2.24
N HIS A 235 -11.85 -25.53 1.06
CA HIS A 235 -10.80 -25.17 0.10
C HIS A 235 -10.94 -23.74 -0.43
N GLU A 236 -12.17 -23.27 -0.60
CA GLU A 236 -12.46 -21.90 -1.05
C GLU A 236 -12.01 -20.87 0.00
N ASP A 237 -12.39 -21.05 1.27
CA ASP A 237 -11.98 -20.18 2.37
C ASP A 237 -10.46 -20.11 2.51
N MET A 238 -9.79 -21.27 2.42
CA MET A 238 -8.33 -21.34 2.49
C MET A 238 -7.66 -20.62 1.31
N LEU A 239 -8.21 -20.75 0.10
CA LEU A 239 -7.72 -20.00 -1.06
C LEU A 239 -7.88 -18.50 -0.84
N TYR A 240 -9.06 -18.01 -0.45
CA TYR A 240 -9.27 -16.58 -0.22
C TYR A 240 -8.38 -16.01 0.88
N ASP A 241 -8.12 -16.79 1.94
CA ASP A 241 -7.15 -16.42 2.96
C ASP A 241 -5.73 -16.29 2.38
N TYR A 242 -5.28 -17.27 1.61
CA TYR A 242 -4.01 -17.21 0.88
C TYR A 242 -3.95 -16.01 -0.09
N LEU A 243 -5.07 -15.69 -0.75
CA LEU A 243 -5.16 -14.58 -1.68
C LEU A 243 -4.91 -13.24 -0.99
N GLY A 244 -5.50 -13.06 0.19
CA GLY A 244 -5.36 -11.85 0.99
C GLY A 244 -3.95 -11.70 1.58
N ARG A 245 -3.38 -12.79 2.12
CA ARG A 245 -2.14 -12.75 2.90
C ARG A 245 -0.86 -12.83 2.07
N CYS A 246 -0.91 -13.46 0.90
CA CYS A 246 0.27 -13.76 0.09
C CYS A 246 0.13 -13.25 -1.34
N PHE A 247 -0.88 -13.72 -2.06
CA PHE A 247 -1.01 -13.43 -3.50
C PHE A 247 -1.12 -11.94 -3.80
N LYS A 248 -2.08 -11.24 -3.20
CA LYS A 248 -2.33 -9.82 -3.48
C LYS A 248 -1.06 -8.97 -3.22
N PRO A 249 -0.41 -9.06 -2.04
CA PRO A 249 0.85 -8.36 -1.79
C PRO A 249 1.92 -8.65 -2.86
N ILE A 250 2.14 -9.92 -3.22
CA ILE A 250 3.24 -10.32 -4.08
C ILE A 250 2.93 -10.12 -5.57
N ALA A 251 1.86 -10.73 -6.08
CA ALA A 251 1.55 -10.74 -7.51
C ALA A 251 0.96 -9.43 -8.01
N LEU A 252 0.31 -8.64 -7.14
CA LEU A 252 -0.34 -7.39 -7.53
C LEU A 252 0.44 -6.17 -7.04
N ASP A 253 0.61 -6.03 -5.72
CA ASP A 253 1.17 -4.79 -5.14
C ASP A 253 2.67 -4.64 -5.42
N TRP A 254 3.44 -5.73 -5.32
CA TRP A 254 4.86 -5.71 -5.67
C TRP A 254 5.08 -5.55 -7.16
N ARG A 255 4.33 -6.29 -8.00
CA ARG A 255 4.40 -6.16 -9.47
C ARG A 255 4.16 -4.71 -9.88
N THR A 256 3.11 -4.09 -9.35
CA THR A 256 2.75 -2.70 -9.65
C THR A 256 3.88 -1.73 -9.30
N ALA A 257 4.58 -1.95 -8.17
CA ALA A 257 5.76 -1.15 -7.83
C ALA A 257 6.88 -1.33 -8.87
N ILE A 258 7.17 -2.57 -9.30
CA ILE A 258 8.20 -2.84 -10.33
C ILE A 258 7.80 -2.21 -11.67
N GLU A 259 6.52 -2.29 -12.05
CA GLU A 259 5.97 -1.69 -13.27
C GLU A 259 5.93 -0.15 -13.24
N ALA A 260 5.95 0.47 -12.06
CA ALA A 260 6.11 1.92 -11.95
C ALA A 260 7.55 2.39 -12.24
N GLN A 261 8.56 1.51 -12.19
CA GLN A 261 9.94 1.89 -12.45
C GLN A 261 10.16 2.25 -13.93
N LYS A 262 10.71 3.44 -14.18
CA LYS A 262 11.20 3.85 -15.50
C LYS A 262 12.53 3.13 -15.80
N GLY A 263 12.73 2.68 -17.05
CA GLY A 263 13.99 2.06 -17.48
C GLY A 263 14.28 0.67 -16.89
N ARG A 264 13.26 -0.20 -16.81
CA ARG A 264 13.41 -1.59 -16.34
C ARG A 264 14.46 -2.36 -17.14
N ALA A 265 15.30 -3.13 -16.45
CA ALA A 265 16.22 -4.07 -17.08
C ALA A 265 15.59 -5.46 -17.23
N LYS A 266 16.30 -6.37 -17.90
CA LYS A 266 15.82 -7.73 -18.17
C LYS A 266 15.34 -8.45 -16.90
N ALA A 267 16.11 -8.37 -15.80
CA ALA A 267 15.75 -9.04 -14.55
C ALA A 267 14.39 -8.59 -13.98
N GLN A 268 14.03 -7.30 -14.14
CA GLN A 268 12.70 -6.82 -13.77
C GLN A 268 11.61 -7.39 -14.67
N PHE A 269 11.84 -7.46 -15.98
CA PHE A 269 10.87 -8.04 -16.92
C PHE A 269 10.65 -9.53 -16.65
N ASP A 270 11.73 -10.29 -16.44
CA ASP A 270 11.67 -11.71 -16.10
C ASP A 270 10.86 -11.93 -14.80
N LEU A 271 11.06 -11.08 -13.78
CA LEU A 271 10.28 -11.12 -12.54
C LEU A 271 8.80 -10.77 -12.77
N ILE A 272 8.50 -9.71 -13.52
CA ILE A 272 7.12 -9.32 -13.87
C ILE A 272 6.38 -10.47 -14.56
N GLU A 273 7.04 -11.17 -15.49
CA GLU A 273 6.48 -12.34 -16.17
C GLU A 273 6.11 -13.44 -15.18
N GLN A 274 6.97 -13.75 -14.21
CA GLN A 274 6.66 -14.75 -13.18
C GLN A 274 5.47 -14.32 -12.30
N LEU A 275 5.35 -13.03 -11.98
CA LEU A 275 4.23 -12.49 -11.19
C LEU A 275 2.90 -12.55 -11.96
N TYR A 276 2.91 -12.30 -13.27
CA TYR A 276 1.76 -12.54 -14.15
C TYR A 276 1.39 -14.03 -14.22
N GLY A 277 2.38 -14.92 -14.36
CA GLY A 277 2.15 -16.36 -14.35
C GLY A 277 1.45 -16.85 -13.07
N LEU A 278 1.83 -16.30 -11.91
CA LEU A 278 1.12 -16.58 -10.65
C LEU A 278 -0.31 -16.06 -10.65
N GLN A 279 -0.56 -14.86 -11.18
CA GLN A 279 -1.93 -14.33 -11.35
C GLN A 279 -2.78 -15.23 -12.23
N ASP A 280 -2.26 -15.67 -13.38
CA ASP A 280 -3.00 -16.51 -14.31
C ASP A 280 -3.33 -17.88 -13.70
N LEU A 281 -2.38 -18.47 -12.96
CA LEU A 281 -2.59 -19.71 -12.21
C LEU A 281 -3.75 -19.57 -11.20
N ILE A 282 -3.77 -18.47 -10.45
CA ILE A 282 -4.80 -18.19 -9.45
C ILE A 282 -6.17 -17.96 -10.11
N VAL A 283 -6.23 -17.13 -11.14
CA VAL A 283 -7.49 -16.84 -11.86
C VAL A 283 -8.07 -18.11 -12.48
N LYS A 284 -7.21 -18.98 -13.02
CA LYS A 284 -7.63 -20.30 -13.52
C LYS A 284 -8.25 -21.14 -12.39
N GLN A 285 -7.61 -21.23 -11.24
CA GLN A 285 -8.11 -22.02 -10.11
C GLN A 285 -9.43 -21.47 -9.54
N GLN A 286 -9.60 -20.15 -9.47
CA GLN A 286 -10.87 -19.53 -9.05
C GLN A 286 -12.01 -19.95 -9.99
N LYS A 287 -11.81 -19.90 -11.30
CA LYS A 287 -12.82 -20.34 -12.29
C LYS A 287 -13.14 -21.83 -12.20
N GLU A 288 -12.17 -22.66 -11.83
CA GLU A 288 -12.40 -24.10 -11.66
C GLU A 288 -13.23 -24.41 -10.40
N LEU A 289 -13.08 -23.62 -9.33
CA LEU A 289 -13.89 -23.75 -8.11
C LEU A 289 -15.36 -23.44 -8.34
N ASP A 290 -15.69 -22.51 -9.26
CA ASP A 290 -17.08 -22.21 -9.65
C ASP A 290 -17.80 -23.42 -10.28
N GLY A 291 -17.05 -24.43 -10.75
CA GLY A 291 -17.60 -25.61 -11.43
C GLY A 291 -17.32 -26.95 -10.75
N LYS A 292 -16.40 -27.02 -9.78
CA LYS A 292 -16.04 -28.25 -9.04
C LYS A 292 -15.64 -27.91 -7.60
N PRO A 293 -16.17 -28.60 -6.59
CA PRO A 293 -15.71 -28.41 -5.22
C PRO A 293 -14.28 -28.93 -5.06
N GLY A 294 -13.38 -28.04 -4.63
CA GLY A 294 -12.04 -28.37 -4.17
C GLY A 294 -10.91 -28.04 -5.14
N ILE A 295 -9.72 -27.85 -4.58
CA ILE A 295 -8.47 -27.57 -5.29
C ILE A 295 -7.66 -28.86 -5.44
N GLY A 296 -7.16 -29.12 -6.64
CA GLY A 296 -6.39 -30.32 -6.95
C GLY A 296 -4.93 -30.27 -6.50
N PRO A 297 -4.27 -31.43 -6.37
CA PRO A 297 -2.84 -31.51 -6.06
C PRO A 297 -1.95 -30.89 -7.15
N GLU A 298 -2.41 -30.89 -8.41
CA GLU A 298 -1.71 -30.27 -9.54
C GLU A 298 -1.55 -28.75 -9.35
N PHE A 299 -2.61 -28.07 -8.91
CA PHE A 299 -2.55 -26.63 -8.61
C PHE A 299 -1.54 -26.35 -7.49
N CYS A 300 -1.58 -27.14 -6.41
CA CYS A 300 -0.67 -26.96 -5.28
C CYS A 300 0.80 -27.14 -5.70
N ALA A 301 1.09 -28.13 -6.56
CA ALA A 301 2.43 -28.33 -7.10
C ALA A 301 2.87 -27.17 -8.01
N GLU A 302 1.99 -26.66 -8.87
CA GLU A 302 2.31 -25.50 -9.72
C GLU A 302 2.45 -24.20 -8.92
N LEU A 303 1.72 -24.05 -7.81
CA LEU A 303 1.85 -22.91 -6.91
C LEU A 303 3.24 -22.89 -6.26
N SER A 304 3.70 -24.02 -5.71
CA SER A 304 5.06 -24.14 -5.15
C SER A 304 6.14 -23.89 -6.19
N LYS A 305 5.99 -24.44 -7.42
CA LYS A 305 6.93 -24.16 -8.52
C LYS A 305 6.93 -22.68 -8.91
N SER A 306 5.77 -22.02 -8.91
CA SER A 306 5.66 -20.59 -9.23
C SER A 306 6.34 -19.73 -8.17
N ALA A 307 6.16 -20.04 -6.89
CA ALA A 307 6.85 -19.37 -5.79
C ALA A 307 8.38 -19.48 -5.90
N LEU A 308 8.89 -20.67 -6.25
CA LEU A 308 10.32 -20.88 -6.48
C LEU A 308 10.85 -20.08 -7.68
N ARG A 309 10.13 -20.04 -8.80
CA ARG A 309 10.50 -19.23 -9.97
C ARG A 309 10.53 -17.73 -9.64
N ILE A 310 9.54 -17.25 -8.87
CA ILE A 310 9.50 -15.86 -8.38
C ILE A 310 10.71 -15.56 -7.50
N GLN A 311 11.04 -16.43 -6.53
CA GLN A 311 12.21 -16.26 -5.67
C GLN A 311 13.50 -16.16 -6.50
N GLN A 312 13.69 -17.05 -7.48
CA GLN A 312 14.88 -17.05 -8.35
C GLN A 312 14.98 -15.79 -9.22
N ALA A 313 13.89 -15.41 -9.89
CA ALA A 313 13.85 -14.18 -10.69
C ALA A 313 14.08 -12.93 -9.82
N ALA A 314 13.51 -12.92 -8.61
CA ALA A 314 13.69 -11.84 -7.66
C ALA A 314 15.13 -11.72 -7.17
N GLN A 315 15.86 -12.81 -6.95
CA GLN A 315 17.28 -12.76 -6.58
C GLN A 315 18.12 -12.04 -7.65
N ALA A 316 17.83 -12.27 -8.94
CA ALA A 316 18.48 -11.54 -10.03
C ALA A 316 18.13 -10.04 -10.00
N HIS A 317 16.85 -9.71 -9.83
CA HIS A 317 16.37 -8.32 -9.67
C HIS A 317 17.07 -7.60 -8.51
N LEU A 318 17.08 -8.21 -7.33
CA LEU A 318 17.72 -7.64 -6.13
C LEU A 318 19.23 -7.45 -6.34
N SER A 319 19.89 -8.35 -7.08
CA SER A 319 21.33 -8.25 -7.36
C SER A 319 21.68 -6.99 -8.17
N THR A 320 20.79 -6.55 -9.06
CA THR A 320 20.98 -5.28 -9.80
C THR A 320 20.96 -4.05 -8.88
N ALA A 321 20.27 -4.11 -7.74
CA ALA A 321 20.24 -3.03 -6.76
C ALA A 321 21.55 -2.94 -5.96
N TYR A 322 22.26 -4.05 -5.76
CA TYR A 322 23.56 -4.06 -5.09
C TYR A 322 24.67 -3.42 -5.92
N SER A 323 24.55 -3.45 -7.26
CA SER A 323 25.55 -2.88 -8.20
C SER A 323 25.43 -1.37 -8.43
N ILE A 324 24.36 -0.71 -7.96
CA ILE A 324 24.16 0.75 -8.10
C ILE A 324 24.84 1.50 -6.92
N ARG A 325 25.99 1.02 -6.45
CA ARG A 325 26.79 1.66 -5.39
C ARG A 325 27.85 2.57 -5.97
#